data_AF-A0A0D7BUR0-F1
#
_entry.id   AF-A0A0D7BUR0-F1
#
_cell.length_a   1.000
_cell.length_b   1.000
_cell.length_c   1.000
_cell.angle_alpha   90.00
_cell.angle_beta   90.00
_cell.angle_gamma   90.00
#
_symmetry.space_group_name_H-M   'P 1'
#
loop_
_entity.id
_entity.type
_entity.pdbx_description
1 polymer ?
#
loop_
_entity_poly.entity_id
_entity_poly.type
_entity_poly.pdbx_seq_one_letter_code
_entity_poly.pdbx_strand_id
1 'polypeptide(L)' 'MNRGPIILTIDEAEYLLDQLPPPSHEDDELVKKLRTRLQELLSDLRAGAEGVVAST' A
#
# COMPACT_ATOMS: atom_id res chain seq x y z
N MET A 1 11.89 8.84 18.56
CA MET A 1 10.52 8.37 18.86
C MET A 1 10.43 6.91 18.44
N ASN A 2 10.41 5.97 19.38
CA ASN A 2 10.23 4.54 19.08
C ASN A 2 8.73 4.24 19.00
N ARG A 3 8.12 4.53 17.85
CA ARG A 3 6.78 4.01 17.57
C ARG A 3 6.98 2.55 17.16
N GLY A 4 6.38 1.63 17.89
CA GLY A 4 6.42 0.20 17.56
C GLY A 4 5.89 -0.09 16.15
N PRO A 5 5.95 -1.35 15.70
CA PRO A 5 5.46 -1.72 14.38
C PRO A 5 4.00 -1.30 14.22
N ILE A 6 3.69 -0.69 13.08
CA ILE A 6 2.32 -0.35 12.69
C ILE A 6 1.72 -1.59 12.02
N ILE A 7 0.61 -2.08 12.56
CA ILE A 7 -0.19 -3.12 11.92
C ILE A 7 -1.36 -2.42 11.24
N LEU A 8 -1.51 -2.64 9.94
CA LEU A 8 -2.58 -2.09 9.11
C LEU A 8 -3.29 -3.22 8.38
N THR A 9 -4.61 -3.10 8.21
CA THR A 9 -5.34 -3.89 7.22
C THR A 9 -5.04 -3.39 5.81
N ILE A 10 -5.40 -4.18 4.79
CA ILE A 10 -5.23 -3.76 3.38
C ILE A 10 -6.03 -2.47 3.13
N ASP A 11 -7.29 -2.42 3.58
CA ASP A 11 -8.15 -1.24 3.41
C ASP A 11 -7.57 0.01 4.09
N GLU A 12 -6.99 -0.14 5.29
CA GLU A 12 -6.35 0.98 6.01
C GLU A 12 -5.08 1.47 5.28
N ALA A 13 -4.28 0.54 4.74
CA ALA A 13 -3.08 0.88 3.99
C ALA A 13 -3.42 1.62 2.68
N GLU A 14 -4.45 1.16 1.95
CA GLU A 14 -4.97 1.83 0.76
C GLU A 14 -5.54 3.22 1.11
N TYR A 15 -6.33 3.33 2.17
CA TYR A 15 -6.88 4.60 2.64
C TYR A 15 -5.80 5.64 3.00
N LEU A 16 -4.69 5.22 3.61
CA LEU A 16 -3.57 6.12 3.91
C LEU A 16 -2.81 6.52 2.65
N LEU A 17 -2.65 5.61 1.70
CA LEU A 17 -1.97 5.87 0.44
C LEU A 17 -2.77 6.84 -0.44
N ASP A 18 -4.10 6.75 -0.43
CA ASP A 18 -5.00 7.65 -1.17
C ASP A 18 -4.99 9.09 -0.63
N GLN A 19 -4.62 9.27 0.65
CA GLN A 19 -4.45 10.62 1.22
C GLN A 19 -3.19 11.33 0.74
N LEU A 20 -2.22 10.60 0.20
CA LEU A 20 -1.00 11.22 -0.31
C LEU A 20 -1.30 11.90 -1.65
N PRO A 21 -0.86 13.15 -1.89
CA PRO A 21 -1.04 13.81 -3.17
C PRO A 21 -0.38 13.00 -4.29
N PRO A 22 -0.92 12.99 -5.53
CA PRO A 22 -0.28 12.27 -6.65
C PRO A 22 1.19 12.68 -6.80
N PRO A 23 2.08 11.73 -7.17
CA PRO A 23 3.49 12.05 -7.33
C PRO A 23 3.68 13.13 -8.40
N SER A 24 4.39 14.20 -8.03
CA SER A 24 4.70 15.33 -8.90
C SER A 24 5.99 15.08 -9.70
N HIS A 25 6.21 15.82 -10.79
CA HIS A 25 7.45 15.71 -11.56
C HIS A 25 8.70 16.14 -10.75
N GLU A 26 8.52 17.00 -9.75
CA GLU A 26 9.58 17.47 -8.86
C GLU A 26 9.89 16.50 -7.71
N ASP A 27 9.05 15.48 -7.49
CA ASP A 27 9.29 14.49 -6.45
C ASP A 27 10.53 13.65 -6.76
N ASP A 28 11.22 13.21 -5.70
CA ASP A 28 12.37 12.31 -5.80
C ASP A 28 11.97 11.00 -6.52
N GLU A 29 12.77 10.58 -7.49
CA GLU A 29 12.57 9.35 -8.25
C GLU A 29 12.45 8.11 -7.37
N LEU A 30 13.17 8.07 -6.24
CA LEU A 30 13.04 7.00 -5.26
C LEU A 30 11.65 7.01 -4.61
N VAL A 31 11.12 8.18 -4.28
CA VAL A 31 9.78 8.33 -3.67
C VAL A 31 8.70 7.87 -4.64
N LYS A 32 8.78 8.29 -5.91
CA LYS A 32 7.88 7.83 -6.98
C LYS A 32 7.89 6.31 -7.08
N LYS A 33 9.10 5.72 -7.17
CA LYS A 33 9.28 4.28 -7.29
C LYS A 33 8.74 3.51 -6.08
N LEU A 34 9.00 3.99 -4.86
CA LEU A 34 8.50 3.35 -3.63
C LEU A 34 6.97 3.40 -3.56
N ARG A 35 6.36 4.52 -3.99
CA ARG A 35 4.90 4.65 -4.04
C ARG A 35 4.29 3.65 -5.02
N THR A 36 4.84 3.55 -6.23
CA THR A 36 4.38 2.58 -7.23
C THR A 36 4.51 1.15 -6.72
N ARG A 37 5.64 0.81 -6.07
CA ARG A 37 5.83 -0.53 -5.50
C ARG A 37 4.86 -0.85 -4.37
N LEU A 38 4.50 0.14 -3.54
CA LEU A 38 3.49 -0.05 -2.51
C LEU A 38 2.10 -0.27 -3.11
N GLN A 39 1.74 0.47 -4.17
CA GLN A 39 0.49 0.29 -4.91
C GLN A 39 0.37 -1.11 -5.52
N GLU A 40 1.43 -1.56 -6.21
CA GLU A 40 1.50 -2.91 -6.80
C GLU A 40 1.36 -3.98 -5.72
N LEU A 41 2.10 -3.86 -4.62
CA LEU A 41 2.03 -4.80 -3.51
C LEU A 41 0.62 -4.90 -2.91
N LEU A 42 -0.02 -3.76 -2.62
CA LEU A 42 -1.37 -3.77 -2.05
C LEU A 42 -2.39 -4.40 -3.02
N SER A 43 -2.25 -4.12 -4.33
CA SER A 43 -3.08 -4.73 -5.37
C SER A 43 -2.90 -6.25 -5.43
N ASP A 44 -1.66 -6.73 -5.37
CA ASP A 44 -1.33 -8.16 -5.37
C ASP A 44 -1.89 -8.86 -4.12
N LEU A 45 -1.76 -8.22 -2.95
CA LEU A 45 -2.31 -8.72 -1.69
C LEU A 45 -3.84 -8.79 -1.73
N ARG A 46 -4.51 -7.78 -2.30
CA ARG A 46 -5.96 -7.76 -2.51
C ARG A 46 -6.41 -8.91 -3.40
N ALA A 47 -5.75 -9.08 -4.55
CA ALA A 47 -6.04 -10.17 -5.48
C ALA A 47 -5.81 -11.56 -4.83
N GLY A 48 -4.74 -11.70 -4.05
CA GLY A 48 -4.44 -12.93 -3.30
C GLY A 48 -5.43 -13.22 -2.18
N ALA A 49 -5.95 -12.18 -1.50
CA ALA A 49 -6.95 -12.32 -0.44
C ALA A 49 -8.33 -12.75 -0.99
N GLU A 50 -8.69 -12.31 -2.19
CA GLU A 50 -9.95 -12.69 -2.86
C GLU A 50 -9.98 -14.15 -3.32
N GLY A 51 -8.82 -14.82 -3.39
CA GLY A 51 -8.69 -16.24 -3.76
C GLY A 51 -8.75 -17.24 -2.60
N VAL A 52 -8.70 -16.77 -1.34
CA VAL A 52 -8.84 -17.63 -0.15
C VAL A 52 -10.29 -17.57 0.34
N VAL A 53 -11.23 -17.97 -0.52
CA VAL A 53 -12.54 -18.39 -0.04
C VAL A 53 -12.27 -19.66 0.76
N ALA A 54 -12.44 -19.59 2.09
CA ALA A 54 -12.22 -20.70 2.99
C ALA A 54 -12.92 -21.95 2.42
N SER A 55 -12.13 -22.98 2.11
CA SER A 55 -12.63 -24.32 1.81
C SER A 55 -13.50 -24.77 2.99
N THR A 56 -14.81 -24.58 2.87
CA THR A 56 -15.82 -25.02 3.84
C THR A 56 -16.91 -25.76 3.09
#